data_AF-A0AAE1VR87-F1
#
_entry.id   AF-A0AAE1VR87-F1
#
_cell.length_a   1.000
_cell.length_b   1.000
_cell.length_c   1.000
_cell.angle_alpha   90.00
_cell.angle_beta   90.00
_cell.angle_gamma   90.00
#
_symmetry.space_group_name_H-M   'P 1'
#
loop_
_entity.id
_entity.type
_entity.pdbx_description
1 polymer ?
#
loop_
_entity_poly.entity_id
_entity_poly.type
_entity_poly.pdbx_seq_one_letter_code
_entity_poly.pdbx_strand_id
1 'polypeptide(L)'
;MYDEFNALIKNRMWELVPRPPNANIIRSMWIFSHKKKYDDTFELHKIRLVSDGKTQQIGVDCGETFNPVVKPATIRTILSLALSNHWSIHQLDVKNAFLHGDLKEIVYMYQPHEFVHPAAPQYVCHIRKSLYGLKQAPRAWYDRFTHYIMRIRFVCSK
;
A
#
# COMPACT_ATOMS: atom_id res chain seq x y z
N MET A 1 6.06 12.13 11.67
CA MET A 1 6.84 11.95 10.43
C MET A 1 7.99 10.99 10.64
N TYR A 2 8.89 11.25 11.60
CA TYR A 2 10.03 10.37 11.91
C TYR A 2 9.65 8.91 12.19
N ASP A 3 8.63 8.64 13.01
CA ASP A 3 8.22 7.26 13.32
C ASP A 3 7.77 6.49 12.07
N GLU A 4 6.95 7.14 11.22
CA GLU A 4 6.51 6.57 9.96
C GLU A 4 7.71 6.35 9.01
N PHE A 5 8.59 7.35 8.88
CA PHE A 5 9.79 7.23 8.05
C PHE A 5 10.68 6.05 8.51
N ASN A 6 10.95 5.95 9.82
CA ASN A 6 11.74 4.87 10.41
C ASN A 6 11.07 3.50 10.19
N ALA A 7 9.75 3.42 10.29
CA ALA A 7 9.00 2.21 9.98
C ALA A 7 9.15 1.81 8.50
N LEU A 8 9.14 2.76 7.57
CA LEU A 8 9.34 2.51 6.14
C LEU A 8 10.77 2.03 5.86
N ILE A 9 11.79 2.65 6.47
CA ILE A 9 13.18 2.21 6.36
C ILE A 9 13.36 0.80 6.93
N LYS A 10 12.82 0.52 8.12
CA LYS A 10 12.86 -0.82 8.74
C LYS A 10 12.22 -1.88 7.85
N ASN A 11 11.14 -1.52 7.14
CA ASN A 11 10.47 -2.40 6.19
C ASN A 11 11.19 -2.55 4.85
N ARG A 12 12.34 -1.89 4.65
CA ARG A 12 13.10 -1.83 3.39
C ARG A 12 12.19 -1.41 2.23
N MET A 13 11.41 -0.35 2.46
CA MET A 13 10.42 0.13 1.48
C MET A 13 11.05 0.57 0.18
N TRP A 14 12.25 1.14 0.23
CA TRP A 14 13.01 1.52 -0.94
C TRP A 14 14.51 1.36 -0.71
N GLU A 15 15.24 1.43 -1.81
CA GLU A 15 16.68 1.50 -1.87
C GLU A 15 17.07 2.84 -2.52
N LEU A 16 18.10 3.50 -1.99
CA LEU A 16 18.57 4.76 -2.56
C LEU A 16 19.54 4.47 -3.71
N VAL A 17 19.23 4.97 -4.91
CA VAL A 17 20.01 4.70 -6.12
C VAL A 17 20.32 5.98 -6.90
N PRO A 18 21.42 6.03 -7.69
CA PRO A 18 21.62 7.13 -8.63
C PRO A 18 20.40 7.29 -9.53
N ARG A 19 20.03 8.52 -9.84
CA ARG A 19 18.89 8.80 -10.72
C ARG A 19 19.13 8.15 -12.09
N PRO A 20 18.30 7.18 -12.52
CA PRO A 20 18.47 6.57 -13.82
C PRO A 20 18.16 7.58 -14.93
N PRO A 21 18.88 7.52 -16.07
CA PRO A 21 18.58 8.37 -17.21
C PRO A 21 17.19 8.04 -17.75
N ASN A 22 16.42 9.08 -18.09
CA ASN A 22 15.07 8.97 -18.69
C ASN A 22 14.01 8.21 -17.87
N ALA A 23 14.29 7.88 -16.60
CA ALA A 23 13.28 7.28 -15.72
C ALA A 23 12.25 8.32 -15.28
N ASN A 24 10.98 7.92 -15.25
CA ASN A 24 9.94 8.69 -14.60
C ASN A 24 10.14 8.62 -13.07
N ILE A 25 10.22 9.78 -12.43
CA ILE A 25 10.42 9.88 -10.97
C ILE A 25 9.16 10.49 -10.37
N ILE A 26 8.40 9.67 -9.63
CA ILE A 26 7.14 10.12 -9.03
C ILE A 26 7.39 10.94 -7.78
N ARG A 27 6.46 11.84 -7.46
CA ARG A 27 6.53 12.65 -6.25
C ARG A 27 6.15 11.84 -5.02
N SER A 28 6.70 12.22 -3.87
CA SER A 28 6.25 11.76 -2.56
C SER A 28 5.55 12.89 -1.82
N MET A 29 4.52 12.58 -1.04
CA MET A 29 3.77 13.54 -0.24
C MET A 29 3.50 12.98 1.16
N TRP A 30 3.54 13.85 2.16
CA TRP A 30 3.03 13.53 3.50
C TRP A 30 1.56 13.89 3.58
N ILE A 31 0.71 12.94 3.95
CA ILE A 31 -0.70 13.23 4.29
C ILE A 31 -0.90 13.10 5.80
N PHE A 32 -1.52 14.13 6.33
CA PHE A 32 -1.86 14.28 7.74
C PHE A 32 -3.36 14.04 7.88
N SER A 33 -3.73 13.17 8.81
CA SER A 33 -5.13 12.89 9.11
C SER A 33 -5.33 12.98 10.61
N HIS A 34 -6.35 13.75 11.01
CA HIS A 34 -6.82 13.80 12.39
C HIS A 34 -7.84 12.68 12.55
N LYS A 35 -7.56 11.73 13.43
CA LYS A 35 -8.60 10.79 13.88
C LYS A 35 -9.27 11.37 15.12
N LYS A 36 -10.58 11.51 15.03
CA LYS A 36 -11.44 11.73 16.18
C LYS A 36 -12.09 10.41 16.57
N LYS A 37 -12.31 10.24 17.86
CA LYS A 37 -13.12 9.16 18.42
C LYS A 37 -14.60 9.39 18.09
N TYR A 38 -15.42 8.39 18.40
CA TYR A 38 -16.88 8.47 18.22
C TYR A 38 -17.53 9.58 19.07
N ASP A 39 -16.94 9.90 20.23
CA ASP A 39 -17.36 11.00 21.11
C ASP A 39 -16.81 12.38 20.67
N ASP A 40 -16.32 12.48 19.44
CA ASP A 40 -15.67 13.65 18.84
C ASP A 40 -14.39 14.14 19.56
N THR A 41 -13.89 13.37 20.54
CA THR A 41 -12.61 13.67 21.20
C THR A 41 -11.43 13.28 20.31
N PHE A 42 -10.31 13.98 20.50
CA PHE A 42 -9.11 13.75 19.71
C PHE A 42 -8.50 12.38 20.03
N GLU A 43 -8.25 11.55 19.00
CA GLU A 43 -7.66 10.22 19.17
C GLU A 43 -6.17 10.21 18.82
N LEU A 44 -5.83 10.59 17.58
CA LEU A 44 -4.46 10.48 17.08
C LEU A 44 -4.20 11.33 15.84
N HIS A 45 -3.01 11.91 15.75
CA HIS A 45 -2.45 12.43 14.50
C HIS A 45 -1.86 11.26 13.72
N LYS A 46 -2.47 10.90 12.58
CA LYS A 46 -1.93 9.87 11.70
C LYS A 46 -1.24 10.54 10.51
N ILE A 47 0.06 10.31 10.39
CA ILE A 47 0.89 10.85 9.31
C ILE A 47 1.33 9.66 8.46
N ARG A 48 1.20 9.77 7.14
CA ARG A 48 1.68 8.74 6.21
C ARG A 48 2.45 9.37 5.06
N LEU A 49 3.50 8.69 4.63
CA LEU A 49 4.14 8.96 3.36
C LEU A 49 3.37 8.24 2.25
N VAL A 50 3.06 8.96 1.18
CA VAL A 50 2.27 8.49 0.06
C VAL A 50 2.98 8.90 -1.24
N SER A 51 3.02 8.00 -2.21
CA SER A 51 3.48 8.33 -3.56
C SER A 51 2.36 8.99 -4.37
N ASP A 52 2.70 9.97 -5.20
CA ASP A 52 1.76 10.58 -6.12
C ASP A 52 1.52 9.70 -7.36
N GLY A 53 0.61 8.74 -7.22
CA GLY A 53 0.23 7.84 -8.32
C GLY A 53 -0.35 8.56 -9.54
N LYS A 54 -0.77 9.82 -9.45
CA LYS A 54 -1.21 10.59 -10.63
C LYS A 54 -0.06 10.80 -11.61
N THR A 55 1.17 10.88 -11.10
CA THR A 55 2.38 11.04 -11.92
C THR A 55 2.91 9.73 -12.50
N GLN A 56 2.31 8.58 -12.17
CA GLN A 56 2.65 7.29 -12.79
C GLN A 56 2.09 7.16 -14.20
N GLN A 57 2.93 6.69 -15.11
CA GLN A 57 2.62 6.38 -16.49
C GLN A 57 2.19 4.92 -16.62
N ILE A 58 1.06 4.68 -17.27
CA ILE A 58 0.56 3.33 -17.56
C ILE A 58 1.43 2.70 -18.65
N GLY A 59 1.80 1.44 -18.47
CA GLY A 59 2.73 0.72 -19.34
C GLY A 59 4.21 0.94 -19.02
N VAL A 60 4.54 1.88 -18.13
CA VAL A 60 5.92 2.15 -17.67
C VAL A 60 6.04 1.87 -16.17
N ASP A 61 5.33 2.65 -15.33
CA ASP A 61 5.45 2.57 -13.86
C ASP A 61 4.36 1.70 -13.24
N CYS A 62 3.31 1.39 -14.00
CA CYS A 62 2.19 0.57 -13.58
C CYS A 62 1.54 -0.10 -14.79
N GLY A 63 1.06 -1.33 -14.61
CA GLY A 63 0.18 -1.98 -15.57
C GLY A 63 -1.25 -1.42 -15.52
N GLU A 64 -2.24 -2.30 -15.63
CA GLU A 64 -3.65 -1.92 -15.50
C GLU A 64 -4.02 -1.56 -14.05
N THR A 65 -4.90 -0.58 -13.89
CA THR A 65 -5.45 -0.20 -12.58
C THR A 65 -6.41 -1.26 -12.08
N PHE A 66 -6.03 -1.96 -11.02
CA PHE A 66 -6.85 -2.99 -10.37
C PHE A 66 -7.59 -2.42 -9.16
N ASN A 67 -8.90 -2.60 -9.11
CA ASN A 67 -9.72 -2.18 -7.98
C ASN A 67 -10.42 -3.39 -7.32
N PRO A 68 -9.85 -3.99 -6.26
CA PRO A 68 -10.44 -5.12 -5.57
C PRO A 68 -11.55 -4.64 -4.62
N VAL A 69 -12.66 -4.13 -5.16
CA VAL A 69 -13.84 -3.79 -4.34
C VAL A 69 -14.85 -4.91 -4.45
N VAL A 70 -15.06 -5.60 -3.33
CA VAL A 70 -16.15 -6.56 -3.19
C VAL A 70 -17.49 -5.81 -3.22
N LYS A 71 -18.47 -6.34 -3.95
CA LYS A 71 -19.81 -5.75 -4.00
C LYS A 71 -20.53 -5.99 -2.66
N PRO A 72 -21.27 -5.00 -2.11
CA PRO A 72 -22.04 -5.19 -0.88
C PRO A 72 -23.02 -6.37 -0.94
N ALA A 73 -23.56 -6.68 -2.13
CA ALA A 73 -24.40 -7.85 -2.36
C ALA A 73 -23.67 -9.15 -2.03
N THR A 74 -22.42 -9.31 -2.48
CA THR A 74 -21.59 -10.49 -2.20
C THR A 74 -21.33 -10.66 -0.70
N ILE A 75 -21.02 -9.56 0.00
CA ILE A 75 -20.85 -9.58 1.46
C ILE A 75 -22.14 -10.09 2.13
N ARG A 76 -23.30 -9.51 1.78
CA ARG A 76 -24.59 -9.92 2.34
C ARG A 76 -24.89 -11.39 2.08
N THR A 77 -24.67 -11.87 0.86
CA THR A 77 -24.89 -13.29 0.51
C THR A 77 -24.03 -14.22 1.36
N ILE A 78 -22.73 -13.93 1.54
CA ILE A 78 -21.84 -14.75 2.36
C ILE A 78 -22.29 -14.74 3.83
N LEU A 79 -22.65 -13.58 4.37
CA LEU A 79 -23.14 -13.46 5.75
C LEU A 79 -24.46 -14.22 5.96
N SER A 80 -25.42 -14.10 5.04
CA SER A 80 -26.68 -14.85 5.09
C SER A 80 -26.44 -16.34 5.05
N LEU A 81 -25.54 -16.82 4.18
CA LEU A 81 -25.20 -18.24 4.09
C LEU A 81 -24.56 -18.74 5.39
N ALA A 82 -23.61 -18.00 5.96
CA ALA A 82 -22.97 -18.36 7.21
C ALA A 82 -23.98 -18.43 8.37
N LEU A 83 -24.91 -17.48 8.45
CA LEU A 83 -25.97 -17.49 9.45
C LEU A 83 -26.91 -18.69 9.28
N SER A 84 -27.38 -18.97 8.06
CA SER A 84 -28.27 -20.10 7.77
C SER A 84 -27.64 -21.47 8.05
N ASN A 85 -26.30 -21.58 7.93
CA ASN A 85 -25.57 -22.82 8.20
C ASN A 85 -24.90 -22.85 9.58
N HIS A 86 -25.17 -21.86 10.43
CA HIS A 86 -24.53 -21.71 11.75
C HIS A 86 -22.99 -21.73 11.71
N TRP A 87 -22.39 -21.17 10.66
CA TRP A 87 -20.94 -21.07 10.52
C TRP A 87 -20.38 -19.89 11.31
N SER A 88 -19.23 -20.10 11.96
CA SER A 88 -18.49 -19.03 12.60
C SER A 88 -17.84 -18.11 11.57
N ILE A 89 -17.90 -16.80 11.81
CA ILE A 89 -17.25 -15.78 10.98
C ILE A 89 -16.13 -15.14 11.80
N HIS A 90 -14.94 -15.03 11.18
CA HIS A 90 -13.81 -14.31 11.74
C HIS A 90 -13.49 -13.10 10.87
N GLN A 91 -13.37 -11.93 11.49
CA GLN A 91 -12.94 -10.70 10.82
C GLN A 91 -11.46 -10.44 11.12
N LEU A 92 -10.70 -10.14 10.08
CA LEU A 92 -9.29 -9.77 10.17
C LEU A 92 -9.09 -8.36 9.61
N ASP A 93 -8.53 -7.46 10.42
CA ASP A 93 -8.05 -6.15 9.96
C ASP A 93 -6.53 -6.15 9.91
N VAL A 94 -5.98 -6.09 8.68
CA VAL A 94 -4.53 -6.10 8.46
C VAL A 94 -3.99 -4.69 8.50
N LYS A 95 -3.25 -4.37 9.57
CA LYS A 95 -2.55 -3.09 9.69
C LYS A 95 -1.54 -2.93 8.55
N ASN A 96 -1.58 -1.77 7.90
CA ASN A 96 -0.65 -1.37 6.84
C ASN A 96 -0.57 -2.37 5.67
N ALA A 97 -1.69 -3.01 5.31
CA ALA A 97 -1.80 -4.02 4.26
C ALA A 97 -1.00 -3.70 2.98
N PHE A 98 -1.10 -2.47 2.46
CA PHE A 98 -0.39 -2.08 1.24
C PHE A 98 1.13 -2.09 1.39
N LEU A 99 1.71 -1.87 2.56
CA LEU A 99 3.16 -1.90 2.75
C LEU A 99 3.75 -3.32 2.69
N HIS A 100 2.90 -4.35 2.65
CA HIS A 100 3.31 -5.75 2.56
C HIS A 100 3.26 -6.31 1.13
N GLY A 101 2.69 -5.58 0.18
CA GLY A 101 2.66 -5.99 -1.23
C GLY A 101 4.03 -5.84 -1.88
N ASP A 102 4.42 -6.84 -2.67
CA ASP A 102 5.63 -6.79 -3.48
C ASP A 102 5.29 -6.14 -4.84
N LEU A 103 6.09 -5.17 -5.28
CA LEU A 103 5.92 -4.55 -6.60
C LEU A 103 6.60 -5.38 -7.68
N LYS A 104 5.91 -5.56 -8.81
CA LYS A 104 6.47 -6.20 -10.00
C LYS A 104 7.14 -5.18 -10.92
N GLU A 105 6.58 -3.98 -10.98
CA GLU A 105 7.08 -2.88 -11.78
C GLU A 105 8.20 -2.13 -11.05
N ILE A 106 9.12 -1.55 -11.83
CA ILE A 106 10.15 -0.67 -11.31
C ILE A 106 9.53 0.72 -11.15
N VAL A 107 9.53 1.23 -9.92
CA VAL A 107 9.01 2.56 -9.60
C VAL A 107 10.08 3.36 -8.88
N TYR A 108 10.38 4.55 -9.40
CA TYR A 108 11.27 5.51 -8.75
C TYR A 108 10.48 6.67 -8.19
N MET A 109 10.85 7.10 -6.99
CA MET A 109 10.22 8.20 -6.28
C MET A 109 11.29 9.18 -5.82
N TYR A 110 10.98 10.47 -5.80
CA TYR A 110 11.83 11.45 -5.14
C TYR A 110 11.97 11.11 -3.65
N GLN A 111 13.12 11.46 -3.08
CA GLN A 111 13.30 11.37 -1.63
C GLN A 111 12.25 12.26 -0.94
N PRO A 112 11.67 11.85 0.20
CA PRO A 112 10.79 12.71 0.97
C PRO A 112 11.51 14.00 1.35
N HIS A 113 10.85 15.14 1.17
CA HIS A 113 11.46 16.47 1.25
C HIS A 113 12.23 16.71 2.57
N GLU A 114 11.70 16.23 3.69
CA GLU A 114 12.30 16.37 5.03
C GLU A 114 13.38 15.31 5.34
N PHE A 115 13.60 14.35 4.44
CA PHE A 115 14.46 13.19 4.65
C PHE A 115 15.41 12.92 3.48
N VAL A 116 15.80 13.99 2.76
CA VAL A 116 16.81 13.90 1.69
C VAL A 116 18.17 13.54 2.29
N HIS A 117 18.82 12.53 1.72
CA HIS A 117 20.13 12.07 2.18
C HIS A 117 21.21 13.13 1.87
N PRO A 118 21.97 13.61 2.86
CA PRO A 118 22.88 14.75 2.70
C PRO A 118 24.04 14.45 1.74
N ALA A 119 24.57 13.23 1.74
CA ALA A 119 25.65 12.82 0.83
C ALA A 119 25.16 12.45 -0.58
N ALA A 120 23.85 12.32 -0.78
CA ALA A 120 23.26 11.83 -2.03
C ALA A 120 21.95 12.57 -2.36
N PRO A 121 21.97 13.92 -2.46
CA PRO A 121 20.74 14.71 -2.58
C PRO A 121 20.02 14.49 -3.92
N GLN A 122 20.75 14.08 -4.96
CA GLN A 122 20.19 13.82 -6.29
C GLN A 122 19.77 12.36 -6.52
N TYR A 123 19.98 11.49 -5.53
CA TYR A 123 19.57 10.09 -5.65
C TYR A 123 18.05 9.99 -5.49
N VAL A 124 17.50 8.89 -5.99
CA VAL A 124 16.07 8.61 -5.96
C VAL A 124 15.80 7.32 -5.20
N CYS A 125 14.59 7.20 -4.65
CA CYS A 125 14.11 6.01 -3.98
C CYS A 125 13.61 5.02 -5.04
N HIS A 126 14.30 3.89 -5.22
CA HIS A 126 13.78 2.73 -5.94
C HIS A 126 12.85 1.95 -5.00
N ILE A 127 11.54 2.03 -5.24
CA ILE A 127 10.53 1.44 -4.37
C ILE A 127 10.55 -0.09 -4.52
N ARG A 128 10.73 -0.81 -3.40
CA ARG A 128 10.77 -2.27 -3.35
C ARG A 128 9.44 -2.90 -2.97
N LYS A 129 8.63 -2.19 -2.19
CA LYS A 129 7.33 -2.65 -1.68
C LYS A 129 6.26 -1.62 -1.97
N SER A 130 5.02 -2.04 -2.15
CA SER A 130 3.95 -1.11 -2.51
C SER A 130 3.75 -0.04 -1.43
N LEU A 131 3.78 1.22 -1.84
CA LEU A 131 3.48 2.37 -1.00
C LEU A 131 2.03 2.81 -1.25
N TYR A 132 1.43 3.47 -0.26
CA TYR A 132 0.16 4.16 -0.46
C TYR A 132 0.24 5.12 -1.65
N GLY A 133 -0.85 5.20 -2.41
CA GLY A 133 -0.97 6.13 -3.55
C GLY A 133 -0.44 5.58 -4.86
N LEU A 134 0.31 4.47 -4.88
CA LEU A 134 0.62 3.76 -6.12
C LEU A 134 -0.64 3.15 -6.72
N LYS A 135 -0.79 3.26 -8.04
CA LYS A 135 -1.93 2.71 -8.80
C LYS A 135 -2.08 1.20 -8.64
N GLN A 136 -0.96 0.48 -8.53
CA GLN A 136 -0.92 -0.97 -8.40
C GLN A 136 -0.86 -1.49 -6.96
N ALA A 137 -0.79 -0.61 -5.94
CA ALA A 137 -0.69 -1.06 -4.54
C ALA A 137 -1.82 -2.00 -4.10
N PRO A 138 -3.10 -1.78 -4.48
CA PRO A 138 -4.17 -2.73 -4.16
C PRO A 138 -3.94 -4.11 -4.77
N ARG A 139 -3.40 -4.18 -5.99
CA ARG A 139 -3.08 -5.45 -6.66
C ARG A 139 -1.92 -6.17 -5.99
N ALA A 140 -0.85 -5.44 -5.68
CA ALA A 140 0.32 -5.99 -5.00
C ALA A 140 -0.08 -6.64 -3.66
N TRP A 141 -0.95 -5.98 -2.89
CA TRP A 141 -1.52 -6.56 -1.67
C TRP A 141 -2.40 -7.78 -1.95
N TYR A 142 -3.33 -7.69 -2.91
CA TYR A 142 -4.21 -8.80 -3.27
C TYR A 142 -3.42 -10.05 -3.67
N ASP A 143 -2.43 -9.89 -4.55
CA ASP A 143 -1.55 -10.98 -4.98
C ASP A 143 -0.82 -11.56 -3.75
N ARG A 144 -0.18 -10.73 -2.92
CA ARG A 144 0.53 -11.17 -1.71
C ARG A 144 -0.36 -11.98 -0.78
N PHE A 145 -1.55 -11.46 -0.48
CA PHE A 145 -2.50 -12.12 0.42
C PHE A 145 -3.02 -13.43 -0.16
N THR A 146 -3.38 -13.43 -1.45
CA THR A 146 -3.86 -14.62 -2.17
C THR A 146 -2.83 -15.74 -2.14
N HIS A 147 -1.56 -15.45 -2.44
CA HIS A 147 -0.49 -16.44 -2.34
C HIS A 147 -0.32 -16.98 -0.91
N TYR A 148 -0.43 -16.12 0.10
CA TYR A 148 -0.32 -16.54 1.50
C TYR A 148 -1.46 -17.49 1.90
N ILE A 149 -2.72 -17.14 1.61
CA ILE A 149 -3.88 -17.97 1.98
C ILE A 149 -3.88 -19.30 1.20
N MET A 150 -3.47 -19.30 -0.06
CA MET A 150 -3.31 -20.55 -0.83
C MET A 150 -2.24 -21.45 -0.22
N ARG A 151 -1.13 -20.88 0.27
CA ARG A 151 -0.07 -21.64 0.96
C ARG A 151 -0.59 -22.30 2.25
N ILE A 152 -1.53 -21.68 2.95
CA ILE A 152 -2.20 -22.27 4.12
C ILE A 152 -3.46 -23.06 3.74
N ARG A 153 -3.54 -23.54 2.49
CA ARG A 153 -4.55 -24.48 1.94
C ARG A 153 -5.96 -23.93 1.74
N PHE A 154 -6.13 -22.60 1.71
CA PHE A 154 -7.37 -22.03 1.19
C PHE A 154 -7.40 -22.13 -0.34
N VAL A 155 -8.59 -22.27 -0.90
CA VAL A 155 -8.82 -22.33 -2.35
C VAL A 155 -9.72 -21.17 -2.75
N CYS A 156 -9.41 -20.51 -3.86
CA CYS A 156 -10.30 -19.51 -4.42
C CYS A 156 -11.63 -20.16 -4.81
N SER A 157 -12.74 -19.57 -4.38
CA SER A 157 -14.06 -19.95 -4.90
C SER A 157 -14.05 -19.79 -6.42
N LYS A 158 -14.62 -20.78 -7.11
CA LYS A 158 -14.93 -20.68 -8.55
C LYS A 158 -16.05 -19.69 -8.78
#